data_AF-A0A6A4GQ46-F1
#
_entry.id   AF-A0A6A4GQ46-F1
#
_cell.length_a   1.000
_cell.length_b   1.000
_cell.length_c   1.000
_cell.angle_alpha   90.00
_cell.angle_beta   90.00
_cell.angle_gamma   90.00
#
_symmetry.space_group_name_H-M   'P 1'
#
loop_
_entity.id
_entity.type
_entity.pdbx_description
1 polymer ?
#
loop_
_entity_poly.entity_id
_entity_poly.type
_entity_poly.pdbx_seq_one_letter_code
_entity_poly.pdbx_strand_id
1 'polypeptide(L)' 'FPSSRRAAVLVALFVGRKGDLYVLLSKRASTLRSFAGDTSLPGGKMDPEDKTI' A
#
# COMPACT_ATOMS: atom_id res chain seq x y z
N PHE A 1 7.80 -1.73 -19.22
CA PHE A 1 7.30 -2.67 -18.19
C PHE A 1 5.80 -2.92 -18.39
N PRO A 2 5.32 -4.19 -18.38
CA PRO A 2 3.89 -4.49 -18.54
C PRO A 2 3.07 -3.84 -17.42
N SER A 3 1.90 -3.28 -17.74
CA SER A 3 0.96 -2.72 -16.74
C SER A 3 0.58 -3.76 -15.69
N SER A 4 0.44 -5.03 -16.09
CA SER A 4 0.15 -6.17 -15.22
C SER A 4 1.21 -6.48 -14.14
N ARG A 5 2.37 -5.83 -14.18
CA ARG A 5 3.43 -5.94 -13.16
C ARG A 5 3.66 -4.63 -12.39
N ARG A 6 2.84 -3.60 -12.64
CA ARG A 6 2.90 -2.34 -11.91
C ARG A 6 2.00 -2.42 -10.68
N ALA A 7 2.44 -1.75 -9.62
CA ALA A 7 1.70 -1.59 -8.39
C ALA A 7 1.94 -0.18 -7.88
N ALA A 8 0.95 0.37 -7.19
CA ALA A 8 1.06 1.65 -6.50
C ALA A 8 0.85 1.44 -5.00
N VAL A 9 1.49 2.29 -4.20
CA VAL A 9 1.33 2.31 -2.74
C VAL A 9 0.99 3.72 -2.29
N LEU A 10 0.15 3.81 -1.27
CA LEU A 10 -0.20 5.06 -0.60
C LEU A 10 0.73 5.26 0.60
N VAL A 11 1.51 6.34 0.59
CA VAL A 11 2.23 6.84 1.76
C VAL A 11 1.35 7.86 2.46
N ALA A 12 0.43 7.39 3.29
CA ALA A 12 -0.49 8.26 4.03
C ALA A 12 0.23 8.89 5.22
N LEU A 13 0.54 10.18 5.09
CA LEU A 13 1.18 10.99 6.11
C LEU A 13 0.14 11.65 7.03
N PHE A 14 0.38 11.63 8.34
CA PHE A 14 -0.46 12.36 9.29
C PHE A 14 0.37 12.86 10.48
N VAL A 15 -0.10 13.95 11.10
CA VAL A 15 0.57 14.55 12.26
C VAL A 15 -0.08 14.04 13.55
N GLY A 16 0.74 13.52 14.46
CA GLY A 16 0.26 13.04 15.75
C GLY A 16 0.04 14.17 16.76
N ARG A 17 -0.49 13.81 17.94
CA ARG A 17 -0.87 14.78 18.98
C ARG A 17 0.29 15.66 19.50
N LYS A 18 1.54 15.24 19.27
CA LYS A 18 2.75 15.96 19.71
C LYS A 18 3.48 16.68 18.56
N GLY A 19 2.90 16.70 17.36
CA GLY A 19 3.51 17.33 16.18
C GLY A 19 4.42 16.40 15.36
N ASP A 20 4.63 15.15 15.80
CA ASP A 20 5.42 14.17 15.06
C ASP A 20 4.70 13.72 13.78
N LEU A 21 5.46 13.47 12.72
CA LEU A 21 4.94 12.96 11.44
C LEU A 21 4.94 11.42 11.44
N TYR A 22 3.80 10.83 11.10
CA TYR A 22 3.60 9.38 11.05
C TYR A 22 3.18 8.92 9.66
N VAL A 23 3.44 7.65 9.37
CA VAL A 23 3.00 6.94 8.16
C VAL A 23 2.04 5.83 8.55
N LEU A 24 0.91 5.73 7.86
CA LEU A 24 -0.02 4.61 8.05
C LEU A 24 0.54 3.32 7.44
N LEU A 25 0.65 2.28 8.26
CA LEU A 25 0.98 0.94 7.85
C LEU A 25 -0.18 -0.01 8.13
N SER A 26 -0.29 -1.06 7.32
CA SER A 26 -1.28 -2.12 7.45
C SER A 26 -0.58 -3.45 7.71
N LYS A 27 -1.25 -4.36 8.42
CA LYS A 27 -0.85 -5.77 8.47
C LYS A 27 -1.70 -6.53 7.46
N ARG A 28 -1.07 -7.21 6.52
CA ARG A 28 -1.78 -7.96 5.49
C ARG A 28 -2.47 -9.18 6.09
N ALA A 29 -3.67 -9.50 5.61
CA ALA A 29 -4.44 -10.64 6.09
C ALA A 29 -3.65 -11.96 5.92
N SER A 30 -3.78 -12.85 6.89
CA SER A 30 -3.10 -14.16 6.91
C SER A 30 -3.55 -15.09 5.78
N THR A 31 -4.72 -14.84 5.20
CA THR A 31 -5.32 -15.64 4.13
C THR A 31 -4.81 -15.28 2.73
N LEU A 32 -4.00 -14.23 2.58
CA LEU A 32 -3.53 -13.77 1.27
C LEU A 32 -2.46 -14.70 0.69
N ARG A 33 -2.52 -14.92 -0.63
CA ARG A 33 -1.62 -15.87 -1.32
C ARG A 33 -0.13 -15.47 -1.33
N SER A 34 0.17 -14.20 -1.11
CA SER A 34 1.53 -13.66 -1.13
C SER A 34 1.70 -12.76 0.07
N PHE A 35 2.88 -12.71 0.73
CA PHE A 35 3.26 -11.79 1.81
C PHE A 35 2.29 -11.72 3.02
N ALA A 36 1.58 -12.82 3.30
CA ALA A 36 0.55 -12.87 4.34
C ALA A 36 1.13 -12.55 5.72
N GLY A 37 0.44 -11.69 6.48
CA GLY A 37 0.88 -11.29 7.82
C GLY A 37 1.97 -10.21 7.85
N ASP A 38 2.53 -9.81 6.71
CA ASP A 38 3.56 -8.76 6.66
C ASP A 38 2.99 -7.37 6.93
N THR A 39 3.82 -6.51 7.50
CA THR A 39 3.55 -5.07 7.62
C THR A 39 3.88 -4.39 6.30
N SER A 40 2.92 -3.68 5.72
CA SER A 40 3.10 -3.01 4.43
C SER A 40 2.38 -1.67 4.38
N LEU A 41 2.82 -0.79 3.48
CA LEU A 41 2.02 0.34 3.05
C LEU A 41 0.72 -0.16 2.40
N PRO A 42 -0.40 0.58 2.54
CA PRO A 42 -1.59 0.33 1.73
C PRO A 42 -1.25 0.46 0.24
N GLY A 43 -1.78 -0.44 -0.59
CA GLY A 43 -1.48 -0.43 -2.01
C GLY A 43 -1.98 -1.68 -2.73
N GLY A 44 -1.76 -1.71 -4.03
CA GLY A 44 -2.30 -2.75 -4.89
C GLY A 44 -1.64 -2.78 -6.26
N LYS A 45 -1.88 -3.88 -6.97
CA LYS A 45 -1.53 -4.02 -8.37
C LYS A 45 -2.43 -3.12 -9.22
N MET A 46 -1.87 -2.57 -10.30
CA MET A 46 -2.61 -1.77 -11.27
C MET A 46 -3.62 -2.65 -12.03
N ASP A 47 -4.86 -2.19 -12.06
CA ASP A 47 -5.94 -2.81 -12.82
C ASP A 47 -6.02 -2.22 -14.25
N PRO A 48 -6.58 -2.95 -15.23
CA PRO A 48 -6.64 -2.48 -16.63
C PRO A 48 -7.36 -1.14 -16.83
N GLU A 49 -8.32 -0.82 -15.97
CA GLU A 49 -9.10 0.41 -15.97
C GLU A 49 -8.37 1.61 -15.36
N ASP A 50 -7.24 1.39 -14.68
CA ASP A 50 -6.47 2.47 -14.07
C ASP A 50 -5.83 3.34 -15.17
N LYS A 51 -6.18 4.63 -15.17
CA LYS A 51 -5.72 5.60 -16.18
C LYS A 51 -4.23 5.90 -16.07
N THR A 52 -3.71 5.90 -14.85
CA THR A 52 -2.31 6.19 -14.53
C THR A 52 -1.85 5.32 -13.36
N ILE A 53 -0.53 5.31 -13.13
CA ILE A 53 -0.02 5.07 -11.78
C ILE A 53 -0.35 6.29 -10.91
#